data_AF-A0A7Z7LED2-F1
#
_entry.id   AF-A0A7Z7LED2-F1
#
_cell.length_a   1.000
_cell.length_b   1.000
_cell.length_c   1.000
_cell.angle_alpha   90.00
_cell.angle_beta   90.00
_cell.angle_gamma   90.00
#
_symmetry.space_group_name_H-M   'P 1'
#
loop_
_entity.id
_entity.type
_entity.pdbx_description
1 polymer ?
#
loop_
_entity_poly.entity_id
_entity_poly.type
_entity_poly.pdbx_seq_one_letter_code
_entity_poly.pdbx_strand_id
1 'polypeptide(L)'
;MASIQIAKNNLVSIGDWIEVPKFQADGDVIDITLTTIRIQNWDKTISPIPFYALISESFKNWKGMFQAGRRRIKRSVFIDSSSIRFLDDELYDRLYRVEILRPYLESRKKEIE
;
A
#
# COMPACT_ATOMS: atom_id res chain seq x y z
N MET A 1 40.80 -7.12 8.33
CA MET A 1 40.15 -7.05 7.01
C MET A 1 38.79 -7.70 7.16
N ALA A 2 37.76 -6.89 7.42
CA ALA A 2 36.39 -7.38 7.53
C ALA A 2 35.95 -7.76 6.12
N SER A 3 36.24 -9.01 5.79
CA SER A 3 35.77 -9.72 4.61
C SER A 3 34.27 -9.50 4.52
N ILE A 4 33.91 -8.60 3.61
CA ILE A 4 32.61 -8.39 3.00
C ILE A 4 32.17 -9.73 2.38
N GLN A 5 31.83 -10.68 3.23
CA GLN A 5 30.86 -11.69 2.88
C GLN A 5 29.50 -11.01 3.02
N ILE A 6 29.20 -10.11 2.07
CA ILE A 6 27.83 -9.85 1.64
C ILE A 6 27.42 -11.06 0.77
N ALA A 7 27.64 -12.26 1.31
CA ALA A 7 27.02 -13.46 0.82
C ALA A 7 25.62 -13.43 1.44
N LYS A 8 24.63 -13.17 0.59
CA LYS A 8 23.21 -13.39 0.85
C LYS A 8 22.64 -12.67 2.08
N ASN A 9 22.34 -11.40 1.91
CA ASN A 9 21.09 -10.91 2.47
C ASN A 9 20.31 -10.29 1.33
N ASN A 10 19.30 -11.03 0.87
CA ASN A 10 18.40 -10.74 -0.25
C ASN A 10 17.45 -9.57 0.08
N LEU A 11 17.99 -8.54 0.75
CA LEU A 11 17.27 -7.42 1.33
C LEU A 11 16.72 -6.49 0.27
N VAL A 12 17.44 -6.36 -0.85
CA VAL A 12 17.12 -5.49 -1.98
C VAL A 12 17.62 -6.14 -3.27
N SER A 13 16.82 -6.09 -4.33
CA SER A 13 17.18 -6.49 -5.69
C SER A 13 16.89 -5.36 -6.68
N ILE A 14 17.52 -5.37 -7.85
CA ILE A 14 17.13 -4.48 -8.96
C ILE A 14 15.65 -4.71 -9.27
N GLY A 15 14.89 -3.61 -9.42
CA GLY A 15 13.44 -3.62 -9.62
C GLY A 15 12.61 -3.72 -8.33
N ASP A 16 13.22 -3.87 -7.15
CA ASP A 16 12.49 -3.71 -5.91
C ASP A 16 12.14 -2.23 -5.71
N TRP A 17 10.89 -1.96 -5.33
CA TRP A 17 10.50 -0.66 -4.82
C TRP A 17 10.85 -0.57 -3.33
N ILE A 18 11.74 0.37 -2.99
CA ILE A 18 12.14 0.66 -1.62
C ILE A 18 11.85 2.10 -1.21
N GLU A 19 11.57 2.29 0.08
CA GLU A 19 11.36 3.60 0.70
C GLU A 19 12.39 3.79 1.82
N VAL A 20 13.22 4.82 1.70
CA VAL A 20 14.24 5.22 2.67
C VAL A 20 14.03 6.70 3.05
N PRO A 21 13.19 7.00 4.06
CA PRO A 21 12.76 8.37 4.37
C PRO A 21 13.92 9.35 4.64
N LYS A 22 14.99 8.87 5.29
CA LYS A 22 16.18 9.67 5.64
C LYS A 22 16.88 10.26 4.41
N PHE A 23 16.80 9.57 3.27
CA PHE A 23 17.42 9.97 2.00
C PHE A 23 16.40 10.47 0.98
N GLN A 24 15.15 10.70 1.42
CA GLN A 24 14.03 11.08 0.55
C GLN A 24 13.93 10.20 -0.71
N ALA A 25 14.22 8.90 -0.53
CA ALA A 25 14.17 7.95 -1.62
C ALA A 25 12.91 7.11 -1.52
N ASP A 26 12.11 7.13 -2.57
CA ASP A 26 10.87 6.39 -2.69
C ASP A 26 10.67 6.00 -4.15
N GLY A 27 11.10 4.78 -4.49
CA GLY A 27 10.98 4.28 -5.85
C GLY A 27 11.80 3.03 -6.14
N ASP A 28 12.01 2.77 -7.42
CA ASP A 28 12.55 1.51 -7.91
C ASP A 28 14.08 1.52 -7.88
N VAL A 29 14.67 0.41 -7.46
CA VAL A 29 16.11 0.20 -7.52
C VAL A 29 16.52 -0.05 -8.96
N ILE A 30 17.27 0.89 -9.53
CA ILE A 30 17.70 0.83 -10.94
C ILE A 30 19.10 0.25 -11.10
N ASP A 31 19.95 0.34 -10.08
CA ASP A 31 21.33 -0.15 -10.12
C ASP A 31 21.89 -0.42 -8.73
N ILE A 32 22.82 -1.38 -8.65
CA ILE A 32 23.44 -1.86 -7.41
C ILE A 32 24.95 -2.05 -7.67
N THR A 33 25.77 -1.19 -7.04
CA THR A 33 27.23 -1.31 -7.01
C THR A 33 27.68 -2.06 -5.74
N LEU A 34 28.97 -2.10 -5.39
CA LEU A 34 29.46 -2.65 -4.12
C LEU A 34 29.20 -1.72 -2.92
N THR A 35 29.19 -0.40 -3.15
CA THR A 35 29.15 0.62 -2.09
C THR A 35 27.86 1.43 -2.08
N THR A 36 27.11 1.41 -3.17
CA THR A 36 25.97 2.30 -3.38
C THR A 36 24.87 1.58 -4.16
N ILE A 37 23.62 1.87 -3.81
CA ILE A 37 22.43 1.56 -4.59
C ILE A 37 21.88 2.84 -5.22
N ARG A 38 21.31 2.75 -6.42
CA ARG A 38 20.64 3.88 -7.07
C ARG A 38 19.14 3.61 -7.11
N ILE A 39 18.38 4.56 -6.59
CA ILE A 39 16.92 4.50 -6.58
C ILE A 39 16.41 5.58 -7.53
N GLN A 40 15.51 5.22 -8.43
CA GLN A 40 14.75 6.19 -9.22
C GLN A 40 13.44 6.48 -8.52
N ASN A 41 13.27 7.72 -8.05
CA ASN A 41 12.05 8.17 -7.41
C ASN A 41 10.90 8.29 -8.40
N TRP A 42 9.68 8.41 -7.88
CA TRP A 42 8.47 8.65 -8.68
C TRP A 42 8.55 9.90 -9.58
N ASP A 43 9.22 10.95 -9.10
CA ASP A 43 9.49 12.19 -9.85
C ASP A 43 10.64 12.06 -10.87
N LYS A 44 11.14 10.84 -11.09
CA LYS A 44 12.26 10.49 -11.99
C LYS A 44 13.64 10.97 -11.56
N THR A 45 13.79 11.58 -10.38
CA THR A 45 15.09 11.88 -9.81
C THR A 45 15.81 10.59 -9.37
N ILE A 46 17.15 10.64 -9.28
CA ILE A 46 17.95 9.49 -8.88
C ILE A 46 18.64 9.77 -7.54
N SER A 47 18.28 9.00 -6.52
CA SER A 47 18.87 9.07 -5.18
C SER A 47 19.91 7.95 -4.99
N PRO A 48 21.21 8.27 -4.89
CA PRO A 48 22.23 7.30 -4.51
C PRO A 48 22.21 7.09 -2.98
N ILE A 49 22.08 5.84 -2.53
CA ILE A 49 22.14 5.49 -1.11
C ILE A 49 23.31 4.53 -0.85
N PRO A 50 24.19 4.82 0.12
CA PRO A 50 25.28 3.91 0.45
C PRO A 50 24.77 2.66 1.20
N PHE A 51 25.37 1.49 0.98
CA PHE A 51 24.88 0.23 1.58
C PHE A 51 24.85 0.25 3.11
N TYR A 52 25.81 0.91 3.76
CA TYR A 52 25.84 0.96 5.21
C TYR A 52 24.54 1.53 5.79
N ALA A 53 23.90 2.46 5.06
CA ALA A 53 22.63 3.07 5.48
C ALA A 53 21.46 2.09 5.46
N LEU A 54 21.48 1.07 4.59
CA LEU A 54 20.44 0.02 4.59
C LEU A 54 20.56 -0.94 5.77
N ILE A 55 21.76 -1.06 6.34
CA ILE A 55 22.04 -1.93 7.47
C ILE A 55 21.83 -1.17 8.79
N SER A 56 22.15 0.13 8.81
CA SER A 56 22.05 0.96 10.01
C SER A 56 20.71 1.65 10.21
N GLU A 57 19.95 1.89 9.14
CA GLU A 57 18.67 2.60 9.18
C GLU A 57 17.51 1.68 8.81
N SER A 58 16.33 1.95 9.38
CA SER A 58 15.11 1.28 8.94
C SER A 58 14.73 1.74 7.53
N PHE A 59 14.47 0.80 6.64
CA PHE A 59 13.88 1.05 5.33
C PHE A 59 12.69 0.10 5.12
N LYS A 60 11.84 0.40 4.14
CA LYS A 60 10.76 -0.50 3.70
C LYS A 60 11.11 -1.06 2.33
N ASN A 61 10.96 -2.38 2.16
CA ASN A 61 10.95 -3.02 0.86
C ASN A 61 9.54 -3.49 0.54
N TRP A 62 8.96 -2.94 -0.52
CA TRP A 62 7.59 -3.21 -0.95
C TRP A 62 7.43 -4.49 -1.78
N LYS A 63 8.53 -5.16 -2.15
CA LYS A 63 8.54 -6.42 -2.92
C LYS A 63 7.58 -7.46 -2.36
N GLY A 64 7.53 -7.65 -1.04
CA GLY A 64 6.62 -8.61 -0.40
C GLY A 64 5.14 -8.27 -0.61
N MET A 65 4.79 -6.98 -0.64
CA MET A 65 3.43 -6.50 -0.91
C MET A 65 3.03 -6.73 -2.38
N PHE A 66 3.96 -6.52 -3.32
CA PHE A 66 3.73 -6.85 -4.74
C PHE A 66 3.58 -8.35 -4.96
N GLN A 67 4.49 -9.17 -4.41
CA GLN A 67 4.48 -10.62 -4.61
C GLN A 67 3.24 -11.29 -3.99
N ALA A 68 2.73 -10.74 -2.88
CA ALA A 68 1.49 -11.23 -2.28
C ALA A 68 0.24 -10.92 -3.13
N GLY A 69 0.35 -10.09 -4.17
CA GLY A 69 -0.77 -9.67 -5.02
C GLY A 69 -1.86 -8.90 -4.26
N ARG A 70 -1.52 -8.33 -3.09
CA ARG A 70 -2.47 -7.72 -2.16
C ARG A 70 -1.92 -6.41 -1.62
N ARG A 71 -2.73 -5.35 -1.68
CA ARG A 71 -2.44 -4.06 -1.05
C ARG A 71 -3.50 -3.76 0.00
N ARG A 72 -3.09 -3.40 1.22
CA ARG A 72 -4.02 -2.98 2.25
C ARG A 72 -4.46 -1.54 1.99
N ILE A 73 -5.76 -1.33 1.75
CA ILE A 73 -6.37 0.00 1.68
C ILE A 73 -7.09 0.26 3.02
N LYS A 74 -6.70 1.31 3.74
CA LYS A 74 -7.35 1.74 4.99
C LYS A 74 -8.08 3.05 4.72
N ARG A 75 -9.41 3.06 4.87
CA ARG A 75 -10.25 4.26 4.74
C ARG A 75 -11.07 4.44 6.01
N SER A 76 -11.21 5.68 6.46
CA SER A 76 -12.15 6.07 7.52
C SER A 76 -13.43 6.57 6.88
N VAL A 77 -14.58 6.13 7.39
CA VAL A 77 -15.89 6.67 7.03
C VAL A 77 -16.44 7.37 8.27
N PHE A 78 -16.72 8.67 8.15
CA PHE A 78 -17.36 9.44 9.22
C PHE A 78 -18.86 9.43 8.97
N ILE A 79 -19.62 9.04 9.99
CA ILE A 79 -21.08 9.01 9.94
C ILE A 79 -21.58 10.06 10.92
N ASP A 80 -22.44 10.95 10.45
CA ASP A 80 -23.16 11.88 11.31
C ASP A 80 -24.23 11.10 12.10
N SER A 81 -24.20 11.19 13.43
CA SER A 81 -25.17 10.49 14.29
C SER A 81 -26.60 10.95 14.05
N SER A 82 -26.80 12.20 13.63
CA SER A 82 -28.12 12.73 13.29
C SER A 82 -28.69 12.16 11.99
N SER A 83 -27.84 11.56 11.14
CA SER A 83 -28.26 10.91 9.89
C SER A 83 -28.86 9.51 10.10
N ILE A 84 -28.76 8.96 11.30
CA ILE A 84 -29.29 7.63 11.64
C ILE A 84 -30.80 7.75 11.84
N ARG A 85 -31.55 7.16 10.92
CA ARG A 85 -33.02 7.11 10.96
C ARG A 85 -33.54 5.79 10.41
N PHE A 86 -34.79 5.49 10.72
CA PHE A 86 -35.49 4.35 10.10
C PHE A 86 -35.61 4.56 8.58
N LEU A 87 -35.60 3.43 7.86
CA LEU A 87 -35.76 3.42 6.42
C LEU A 87 -37.23 3.72 6.08
N ASP A 88 -37.46 4.80 5.34
CA ASP A 88 -38.75 5.13 4.72
C ASP A 88 -38.78 4.61 3.27
N ASP A 89 -39.97 4.60 2.66
CA ASP A 89 -40.15 4.08 1.30
C ASP A 89 -39.34 4.88 0.26
N GLU A 90 -39.24 6.20 0.46
CA GLU A 90 -38.46 7.08 -0.43
C GLU A 90 -36.96 6.76 -0.39
N LEU A 91 -36.40 6.57 0.82
CA LEU A 91 -35.01 6.17 0.99
C LEU A 91 -34.77 4.73 0.52
N TYR A 92 -35.74 3.83 0.70
CA TYR A 92 -35.67 2.48 0.15
C TYR A 92 -35.53 2.52 -1.36
N ASP A 93 -36.41 3.23 -2.06
CA ASP A 93 -36.38 3.36 -3.53
C ASP A 93 -35.08 3.99 -4.03
N ARG A 94 -34.57 4.98 -3.30
CA ARG A 94 -33.28 5.60 -3.61
C ARG A 94 -32.12 4.63 -3.45
N LEU A 95 -32.08 3.86 -2.36
CA LEU A 95 -31.03 2.86 -2.11
C LEU A 95 -31.15 1.67 -3.08
N TYR A 96 -32.37 1.30 -3.48
CA TYR A 96 -32.63 0.22 -4.42
C TYR A 96 -32.09 0.53 -5.83
N ARG A 97 -31.94 1.81 -6.20
CA ARG A 97 -31.25 2.20 -7.45
C ARG A 97 -29.76 1.88 -7.43
N VAL A 98 -29.14 1.71 -6.26
CA VAL A 98 -27.73 1.36 -6.13
C VAL A 98 -27.56 -0.15 -6.33
N GLU A 99 -26.96 -0.52 -7.46
CA GLU A 99 -26.88 -1.91 -7.93
C GLU A 99 -26.28 -2.87 -6.88
N ILE A 100 -25.21 -2.47 -6.19
CA ILE A 100 -24.55 -3.31 -5.18
C ILE A 100 -25.40 -3.55 -3.92
N LEU A 101 -26.40 -2.70 -3.65
CA LEU A 101 -27.27 -2.81 -2.48
C LEU A 101 -28.51 -3.67 -2.74
N ARG A 102 -28.91 -3.86 -4.00
CA ARG A 102 -30.15 -4.57 -4.37
C ARG A 102 -30.27 -5.96 -3.77
N PRO A 103 -29.26 -6.86 -3.87
CA PRO A 103 -29.41 -8.22 -3.36
C PRO A 103 -29.70 -8.26 -1.85
N TYR A 104 -29.11 -7.31 -1.10
CA TYR A 104 -29.34 -7.16 0.33
C TYR A 104 -30.73 -6.60 0.64
N LEU A 105 -31.16 -5.54 -0.06
CA LEU A 105 -32.47 -4.93 0.17
C LEU A 105 -33.63 -5.89 -0.15
N GLU A 106 -33.48 -6.74 -1.17
CA GLU A 106 -34.46 -7.77 -1.52
C GLU A 106 -34.51 -8.90 -0.49
N SER A 107 -33.36 -9.38 -0.03
CA SER A 107 -33.32 -10.44 0.98
C SER A 107 -33.96 -9.99 2.28
N ARG A 108 -33.67 -8.75 2.72
CA ARG A 108 -34.22 -8.19 3.97
C ARG A 108 -35.71 -7.92 3.88
N LYS A 109 -36.23 -7.50 2.73
CA LYS A 109 -37.68 -7.28 2.57
C LYS A 109 -38.47 -8.59 2.72
N LYS A 110 -37.98 -9.69 2.14
CA LYS A 110 -38.59 -11.03 2.26
C LYS A 110 -38.54 -11.62 3.67
N GLU A 111 -37.56 -11.23 4.50
CA GLU A 111 -37.45 -11.69 5.89
C GLU A 111 -38.46 -11.00 6.83
N ILE A 112 -38.97 -9.83 6.44
CA ILE A 112 -39.81 -8.97 7.27
C ILE A 112 -41.30 -9.04 6.87
N GLU A 113 -41.59 -9.44 5.62
CA GLU A 113 -42.94 -9.83 5.14
C GLU A 113 -43.32 -11.26 5.57
#